data_AF-A0A553L822-F1
#
_entry.id   AF-A0A553L822-F1
#
_cell.length_a   1.000
_cell.length_b   1.000
_cell.length_c   1.000
_cell.angle_alpha   90.00
_cell.angle_beta   90.00
_cell.angle_gamma   90.00
#
_symmetry.space_group_name_H-M   'P 1'
#
loop_
_entity.id
_entity.type
_entity.pdbx_description
1 polymer ?
#
loop_
_entity_poly.entity_id
_entity_poly.type
_entity_poly.pdbx_seq_one_letter_code
_entity_poly.pdbx_strand_id
1 'polypeptide(L)'
;MVIENQARACSVAIFAHNLSGVIVRCIESVLASKGKLDLRIYVLANGCTDGTICEIERQYAEVEHVNLINIPIADKANAWNHYVHRIATIQSTHIFIDGDVVPAPDSLIRLIESLDSQPEANAVGAVPSVGRDRAGWVHRMIRFGRVSGGLYGLTGKFVNYLISNQIKIPNGFVGEDFLLSAWAKDLWGNEGLYTSNPKLVIEERATFAFRQLSLMRLADAKTYFKRLVRYRLRDYQLGMLMHYFESHGIDYIPLSVEEIYQLAGKPPGYYWRGKSTPIDWLAVFKIRQAWRGK
;
A
#
# COMPACT_ATOMS: atom_id res chain seq x y z
N MET A 1 3.69 28.64 31.20
CA MET A 1 3.23 27.23 31.23
C MET A 1 3.72 26.60 29.94
N VAL A 2 4.90 25.98 29.99
CA VAL A 2 5.49 25.32 28.82
C VAL A 2 4.72 24.02 28.65
N ILE A 3 3.86 23.94 27.62
CA ILE A 3 3.28 22.66 27.21
C ILE A 3 4.48 21.86 26.70
N GLU A 4 4.97 20.91 27.49
CA GLU A 4 5.86 19.87 27.00
C GLU A 4 5.15 19.23 25.81
N ASN A 5 5.65 19.52 24.61
CA ASN A 5 5.13 18.99 23.36
C ASN A 5 5.53 17.51 23.33
N GLN A 6 4.71 16.64 23.93
CA GLN A 6 4.94 15.20 23.88
C GLN A 6 5.08 14.79 22.40
N ALA A 7 6.20 14.14 22.08
CA ALA A 7 6.44 13.64 20.74
C ALA A 7 5.27 12.73 20.35
N ARG A 8 4.69 12.96 19.16
CA ARG A 8 3.52 12.22 18.70
C ARG A 8 3.92 10.77 18.42
N ALA A 9 3.25 9.83 19.07
CA ALA A 9 3.49 8.41 18.87
C ALA A 9 2.89 7.95 17.54
N CYS A 10 3.71 7.30 16.72
CA CYS A 10 3.32 6.81 15.40
C CYS A 10 4.03 5.48 15.12
N SER A 11 3.28 4.52 14.58
CA SER A 11 3.88 3.32 14.02
C SER A 11 4.09 3.45 12.51
N VAL A 12 5.23 2.96 12.01
CA VAL A 12 5.58 2.99 10.59
C VAL A 12 5.80 1.57 10.10
N ALA A 13 4.94 1.11 9.20
CA ALA A 13 5.06 -0.17 8.51
C ALA A 13 5.77 0.02 7.16
N ILE A 14 6.95 -0.58 7.00
CA ILE A 14 7.73 -0.53 5.76
C ILE A 14 7.64 -1.88 5.06
N PHE A 15 7.08 -1.92 3.86
CA PHE A 15 7.01 -3.15 3.05
C PHE A 15 8.33 -3.41 2.34
N ALA A 16 8.93 -4.58 2.56
CA ALA A 16 10.21 -4.93 1.96
C ALA A 16 10.17 -6.30 1.27
N HIS A 17 10.33 -6.29 -0.06
CA HIS A 17 10.48 -7.51 -0.85
C HIS A 17 11.67 -7.38 -1.79
N ASN A 18 12.75 -8.10 -1.50
CA ASN A 18 13.97 -8.14 -2.30
C ASN A 18 14.54 -6.74 -2.62
N LEU A 19 14.84 -5.98 -1.57
CA LEU A 19 15.30 -4.59 -1.59
C LEU A 19 16.73 -4.42 -1.07
N SER A 20 17.57 -5.46 -1.18
CA SER A 20 18.97 -5.34 -0.74
C SER A 20 19.69 -4.21 -1.49
N GLY A 21 20.43 -3.38 -0.76
CA GLY A 21 21.08 -2.16 -1.25
C GLY A 21 20.15 -0.97 -1.50
N VAL A 22 18.85 -1.11 -1.21
CA VAL A 22 17.84 -0.05 -1.37
C VAL A 22 17.17 0.31 -0.05
N ILE A 23 16.81 -0.71 0.74
CA ILE A 23 15.95 -0.56 1.94
C ILE A 23 16.51 0.40 3.00
N VAL A 24 17.84 0.43 3.17
CA VAL A 24 18.54 1.29 4.14
C VAL A 24 18.14 2.75 3.98
N ARG A 25 18.07 3.26 2.74
CA ARG A 25 17.70 4.67 2.49
C ARG A 25 16.29 5.00 2.96
N CYS A 26 15.35 4.05 2.83
CA CYS A 26 13.99 4.21 3.33
C CYS A 26 14.00 4.28 4.87
N ILE A 27 14.65 3.30 5.53
CA ILE A 27 14.72 3.23 6.99
C ILE A 27 15.38 4.50 7.56
N GLU A 28 16.54 4.91 7.04
CA GLU A 28 17.24 6.12 7.47
C GLU A 28 16.39 7.39 7.32
N SER A 29 15.65 7.52 6.22
CA SER A 29 14.77 8.68 6.00
C SER A 29 13.60 8.75 6.99
N VAL A 30 13.10 7.59 7.45
CA VAL A 30 12.10 7.53 8.53
C VAL A 30 12.75 7.85 9.87
N LEU A 31 13.91 7.25 10.17
CA LEU A 31 14.68 7.52 11.39
C LEU A 31 15.08 8.98 11.56
N ALA A 32 15.29 9.71 10.47
CA ALA A 32 15.55 11.15 10.50
C ALA A 32 14.40 11.98 11.11
N SER A 33 13.19 11.41 11.24
CA SER A 33 12.06 12.04 11.93
C SER A 33 12.03 11.77 13.45
N LYS A 34 12.95 10.92 13.96
CA LYS A 34 13.08 10.62 15.38
C LYS A 34 13.39 11.90 16.17
N GLY A 35 12.83 12.01 17.38
CA GLY A 35 12.96 13.19 18.24
C GLY A 35 11.93 14.29 17.94
N LYS A 36 11.34 14.30 16.73
CA LYS A 36 10.11 15.05 16.42
C LYS A 36 8.87 14.18 16.60
N LEU A 37 9.02 12.87 16.34
CA LEU A 37 8.01 11.83 16.51
C LEU A 37 8.54 10.73 17.43
N ASP A 38 7.64 10.12 18.18
CA ASP A 38 7.89 8.87 18.90
C ASP A 38 7.58 7.71 17.93
N LEU A 39 8.64 7.15 17.34
CA LEU A 39 8.54 6.23 16.21
C LEU A 39 8.67 4.78 16.65
N ARG A 40 7.76 3.93 16.17
CA ARG A 40 7.92 2.47 16.13
C ARG A 40 7.92 1.99 14.70
N ILE A 41 9.08 1.59 14.20
CA ILE A 41 9.28 1.15 12.82
C ILE A 41 9.19 -0.37 12.77
N TYR A 42 8.41 -0.87 11.83
CA TYR A 42 8.24 -2.30 11.55
C TYR A 42 8.59 -2.54 10.08
N VAL A 43 9.70 -3.22 9.83
CA VAL A 43 10.11 -3.61 8.48
C VAL A 43 9.53 -4.99 8.20
N LEU A 44 8.53 -5.04 7.32
CA LEU A 44 7.80 -6.23 6.93
C LEU A 44 8.53 -6.87 5.75
N ALA A 45 9.50 -7.73 6.03
CA ALA A 45 10.23 -8.48 5.01
C ALA A 45 9.33 -9.60 4.46
N ASN A 46 8.63 -9.34 3.35
CA ASN A 46 7.58 -10.20 2.83
C ASN A 46 8.06 -11.07 1.68
N GLY A 47 8.48 -12.30 2.00
CA GLY A 47 8.96 -13.30 1.07
C GLY A 47 10.29 -12.92 0.43
N CYS A 48 11.19 -12.28 1.20
CA CYS A 48 12.54 -11.96 0.75
C CYS A 48 13.37 -13.23 0.56
N THR A 49 14.10 -13.29 -0.54
CA THR A 49 15.02 -14.38 -0.89
C THR A 49 16.43 -13.86 -1.21
N ASP A 50 16.63 -12.55 -1.18
CA ASP A 50 17.92 -11.88 -1.36
C ASP A 50 18.55 -11.48 -0.01
N GLY A 51 19.57 -10.62 -0.04
CA GLY A 51 20.25 -10.12 1.16
C GLY A 51 19.46 -9.14 2.03
N THR A 52 18.19 -8.82 1.72
CA THR A 52 17.41 -7.77 2.43
C THR A 52 17.34 -8.01 3.93
N ILE A 53 17.01 -9.23 4.36
CA ILE A 53 16.87 -9.60 5.77
C ILE A 53 18.21 -9.43 6.48
N CYS A 54 19.28 -10.06 5.95
CA CYS A 54 20.62 -9.98 6.52
C CYS A 54 21.13 -8.54 6.62
N GLU A 55 20.82 -7.71 5.63
CA GLU A 55 21.21 -6.30 5.59
C GLU A 55 20.53 -5.48 6.69
N ILE A 56 19.25 -5.74 6.96
CA ILE A 56 18.48 -5.09 8.03
C ILE A 56 18.98 -5.56 9.39
N GLU A 57 19.12 -6.87 9.60
CA GLU A 57 19.62 -7.44 10.86
C GLU A 57 20.99 -6.87 11.21
N ARG A 58 21.92 -6.85 10.25
CA ARG A 58 23.28 -6.34 10.47
C ARG A 58 23.30 -4.86 10.89
N GLN A 59 22.39 -4.04 10.39
CA GLN A 59 22.41 -2.58 10.60
C GLN A 59 21.50 -2.11 11.73
N TYR A 60 20.42 -2.84 12.00
CA TYR A 60 19.33 -2.34 12.83
C TYR A 60 18.93 -3.29 13.98
N ALA A 61 19.62 -4.42 14.19
CA ALA A 61 19.31 -5.33 15.30
C ALA A 61 19.33 -4.65 16.67
N GLU A 62 20.27 -3.73 16.90
CA GLU A 62 20.42 -3.00 18.17
C GLU A 62 19.68 -1.64 18.18
N VAL A 63 18.93 -1.33 17.12
CA VAL A 63 18.19 -0.07 17.02
C VAL A 63 16.79 -0.29 17.58
N GLU A 64 16.60 0.03 18.86
CA GLU A 64 15.40 -0.25 19.69
C GLU A 64 14.02 -0.01 19.02
N HIS A 65 13.94 0.96 18.12
CA HIS A 65 12.72 1.42 17.47
C HIS A 65 12.52 0.83 16.07
N VAL A 66 13.43 -0.04 15.59
CA VAL A 66 13.35 -0.75 14.32
C VAL A 66 13.14 -2.24 14.56
N ASN A 67 11.99 -2.74 14.15
CA ASN A 67 11.60 -4.14 14.34
C ASN A 67 11.54 -4.82 12.98
N LEU A 68 12.37 -5.85 12.77
CA LEU A 68 12.28 -6.68 11.57
C LEU A 68 11.25 -7.80 11.77
N ILE A 69 10.31 -7.91 10.83
CA ILE A 69 9.27 -8.93 10.81
C ILE A 69 9.45 -9.75 9.54
N ASN A 70 9.91 -10.98 9.69
CA ASN A 70 10.05 -11.91 8.57
C ASN A 70 8.72 -12.60 8.28
N ILE A 71 8.17 -12.36 7.10
CA ILE A 71 6.92 -12.96 6.61
C ILE A 71 7.31 -13.86 5.43
N PRO A 72 7.23 -15.19 5.54
CA PRO A 72 7.76 -16.09 4.50
C PRO A 72 7.08 -15.98 3.13
N ILE A 73 5.85 -15.49 3.08
CA ILE A 73 5.03 -15.45 1.87
C ILE A 73 5.21 -14.11 1.16
N ALA A 74 5.58 -14.16 -0.12
CA ALA A 74 5.72 -13.00 -1.00
C ALA A 74 4.35 -12.44 -1.44
N ASP A 75 3.63 -11.86 -0.50
CA ASP A 75 2.32 -11.24 -0.72
C ASP A 75 2.18 -9.98 0.12
N LYS A 76 2.05 -8.83 -0.54
CA LYS A 76 1.93 -7.53 0.13
C LYS A 76 0.59 -7.39 0.85
N ALA A 77 -0.50 -7.94 0.31
CA ALA A 77 -1.80 -7.94 0.98
C ALA A 77 -1.73 -8.72 2.30
N ASN A 78 -1.13 -9.91 2.28
CA ASN A 78 -0.86 -10.68 3.49
C ASN A 78 0.06 -9.92 4.46
N ALA A 79 1.13 -9.28 3.98
CA ALA A 79 2.01 -8.49 4.85
C ALA A 79 1.29 -7.31 5.51
N TRP A 80 0.42 -6.63 4.77
CA TRP A 80 -0.42 -5.54 5.28
C TRP A 80 -1.38 -6.07 6.34
N ASN A 81 -2.07 -7.18 6.06
CA ASN A 81 -2.96 -7.83 7.03
C ASN A 81 -2.21 -8.27 8.28
N HIS A 82 -1.01 -8.82 8.13
CA HIS A 82 -0.18 -9.25 9.25
C HIS A 82 0.15 -8.06 10.15
N TYR A 83 0.55 -6.93 9.57
CA TYR A 83 0.76 -5.71 10.35
C TYR A 83 -0.50 -5.29 11.10
N VAL A 84 -1.61 -5.06 10.38
CA VAL A 84 -2.84 -4.54 10.96
C VAL A 84 -3.41 -5.45 12.05
N HIS A 85 -3.45 -6.77 11.81
CA HIS A 85 -4.16 -7.69 12.69
C HIS A 85 -3.27 -8.37 13.73
N ARG A 86 -1.94 -8.31 13.60
CA ARG A 86 -1.01 -9.00 14.53
C ARG A 86 0.01 -8.10 15.21
N ILE A 87 0.31 -6.94 14.63
CA ILE A 87 1.41 -6.07 15.09
C ILE A 87 0.91 -4.71 15.56
N ALA A 88 -0.07 -4.14 14.87
CA ALA A 88 -0.56 -2.79 15.14
C ALA A 88 -0.92 -2.64 16.63
N THR A 89 -0.18 -1.78 17.31
CA THR A 89 -0.47 -1.38 18.70
C THR A 89 -1.42 -0.21 18.73
N ILE A 90 -2.04 0.07 19.88
CA ILE A 90 -2.86 1.27 20.07
C ILE A 90 -1.98 2.52 19.86
N GLN A 91 -2.16 3.17 18.73
CA GLN A 91 -1.45 4.37 18.29
C GLN A 91 -2.44 5.32 17.62
N SER A 92 -2.17 6.63 17.64
CA SER A 92 -3.06 7.59 16.97
C SER A 92 -2.96 7.50 15.45
N THR A 93 -1.79 7.15 14.92
CA THR A 93 -1.53 7.07 13.48
C THR A 93 -0.63 5.88 13.14
N HIS A 94 -0.96 5.22 12.02
CA HIS A 94 -0.17 4.16 11.41
C HIS A 94 0.23 4.58 9.99
N ILE A 95 1.52 4.74 9.74
CA ILE A 95 2.07 5.12 8.43
C ILE A 95 2.54 3.87 7.70
N PHE A 96 2.27 3.80 6.40
CA PHE A 96 2.62 2.70 5.52
C PHE A 96 3.51 3.22 4.39
N ILE A 97 4.62 2.52 4.14
CA ILE A 97 5.67 2.97 3.22
C ILE A 97 6.15 1.78 2.38
N ASP A 98 6.32 1.98 1.08
CA ASP A 98 7.07 1.04 0.25
C ASP A 98 8.58 1.18 0.53
N GLY A 99 9.28 0.08 0.80
CA GLY A 99 10.69 0.11 1.18
C GLY A 99 11.66 0.61 0.10
N ASP A 100 11.18 0.84 -1.14
CA ASP A 100 11.94 1.44 -2.23
C ASP A 100 11.65 2.95 -2.43
N VAL A 101 10.84 3.55 -1.55
CA VAL A 101 10.59 5.00 -1.51
C VAL A 101 11.37 5.68 -0.39
N VAL A 102 11.58 6.98 -0.56
CA VAL A 102 12.25 7.87 0.41
C VAL A 102 11.33 9.07 0.67
N PRO A 103 10.66 9.13 1.82
CA PRO A 103 9.94 10.32 2.26
C PRO A 103 10.83 11.56 2.31
N ALA A 104 10.27 12.73 2.00
CA ALA A 104 10.93 14.00 2.30
C ALA A 104 11.00 14.25 3.83
N PRO A 105 11.93 15.09 4.32
CA PRO A 105 12.25 15.21 5.76
C PRO A 105 11.08 15.56 6.68
N ASP A 106 10.02 16.20 6.17
CA ASP A 106 8.84 16.62 6.92
C ASP A 106 7.57 15.84 6.54
N SER A 107 7.64 14.89 5.60
CA SER A 107 6.47 14.21 5.07
C SER A 107 5.67 13.45 6.13
N LEU A 108 6.34 12.72 7.02
CA LEU A 108 5.64 11.96 8.08
C LEU A 108 4.89 12.91 9.03
N ILE A 109 5.53 14.03 9.40
CA ILE A 109 4.94 15.04 10.27
C ILE A 109 3.71 15.66 9.60
N ARG A 110 3.83 16.02 8.32
CA ARG A 110 2.73 16.61 7.53
C ARG A 110 1.53 15.67 7.41
N LEU A 111 1.76 14.37 7.22
CA LEU A 111 0.67 13.38 7.20
C LEU A 111 -0.08 13.37 8.54
N ILE A 112 0.65 13.37 9.65
CA ILE A 112 0.05 13.36 10.99
C ILE A 112 -0.71 14.67 11.24
N GLU A 113 -0.13 15.83 10.94
CA GLU A 113 -0.80 17.14 11.08
C GLU A 113 -2.05 17.24 10.19
N SER A 114 -2.02 16.63 9.00
CA SER A 114 -3.16 16.59 8.10
C SER A 114 -4.32 15.77 8.67
N LEU A 115 -4.03 14.64 9.34
CA LEU A 115 -5.04 13.84 10.05
C LEU A 115 -5.55 14.57 11.30
N ASP A 116 -4.66 15.20 12.08
CA ASP A 116 -5.04 15.96 13.28
C ASP A 116 -5.99 17.12 12.93
N SER A 117 -5.76 17.78 11.79
CA SER A 117 -6.59 18.91 11.33
C SER A 117 -7.92 18.50 10.68
N GLN A 118 -8.12 17.20 10.39
CA GLN A 118 -9.32 16.67 9.75
C GLN A 118 -9.88 15.49 10.56
N PRO A 119 -10.62 15.73 11.66
CA PRO A 119 -11.10 14.68 12.57
C PRO A 119 -11.99 13.60 11.93
N GLU A 120 -12.57 13.89 10.76
CA GLU A 120 -13.37 12.95 9.96
C GLU A 120 -12.53 12.04 9.06
N ALA A 121 -11.25 12.35 8.85
CA ALA A 121 -10.34 11.57 8.03
C ALA A 121 -10.01 10.22 8.67
N ASN A 122 -10.14 9.15 7.88
CA ASN A 122 -9.64 7.82 8.20
C ASN A 122 -8.24 7.59 7.62
N ALA A 123 -7.89 8.30 6.55
CA ALA A 123 -6.64 8.12 5.83
C ALA A 123 -6.10 9.42 5.24
N VAL A 124 -4.78 9.45 5.04
CA VAL A 124 -4.06 10.53 4.35
C VAL A 124 -3.04 9.94 3.37
N GLY A 125 -2.90 10.50 2.17
CA GLY A 125 -1.90 10.11 1.18
C GLY A 125 -0.83 11.19 0.98
N ALA A 126 0.43 10.78 0.90
CA ALA A 126 1.50 11.63 0.38
C ALA A 126 1.56 11.54 -1.15
N VAL A 127 2.18 12.52 -1.80
CA VAL A 127 2.29 12.59 -3.26
C VAL A 127 3.72 12.30 -3.76
N PRO A 128 3.87 11.73 -4.97
CA PRO A 128 5.21 11.52 -5.53
C PRO A 128 5.89 12.85 -5.86
N SER A 129 7.15 13.03 -5.47
CA SER A 129 7.96 14.19 -5.86
C SER A 129 8.60 14.04 -7.24
N VAL A 130 8.73 12.80 -7.72
CA VAL A 130 9.39 12.42 -8.98
C VAL A 130 8.52 11.50 -9.85
N GLY A 131 8.86 11.36 -11.13
CA GLY A 131 8.23 10.44 -12.07
C GLY A 131 7.72 11.13 -13.35
N ARG A 132 7.64 10.38 -14.45
CA ARG A 132 7.28 10.91 -15.78
C ARG A 132 5.86 11.48 -15.84
N ASP A 133 4.90 10.82 -15.19
CA ASP A 133 3.49 11.25 -15.09
C ASP A 133 3.17 11.78 -13.68
N ARG A 134 4.11 12.49 -13.04
CA ARG A 134 3.92 12.98 -11.67
C ARG A 134 2.67 13.85 -11.56
N ALA A 135 2.54 14.88 -12.40
CA ALA A 135 1.42 15.82 -12.36
C ALA A 135 0.07 15.12 -12.60
N GLY A 136 -0.01 14.22 -13.58
CA GLY A 136 -1.23 13.45 -13.84
C GLY A 136 -1.55 12.47 -12.71
N TRP A 137 -0.54 11.87 -12.08
CA TRP A 137 -0.73 11.00 -10.92
C TRP A 137 -1.27 11.78 -9.72
N VAL A 138 -0.64 12.89 -9.35
CA VAL A 138 -1.10 13.79 -8.29
C VAL A 138 -2.53 14.24 -8.53
N HIS A 139 -2.83 14.71 -9.75
CA HIS A 139 -4.19 15.13 -10.11
C HIS A 139 -5.22 14.01 -9.90
N ARG A 140 -4.91 12.76 -10.29
CA ARG A 140 -5.82 11.62 -10.07
C ARG A 140 -5.96 11.26 -8.59
N MET A 141 -4.91 11.40 -7.78
CA MET A 141 -4.97 11.16 -6.34
C MET A 141 -5.93 12.13 -5.67
N ILE A 142 -5.80 13.42 -5.98
CA ILE A 142 -6.66 14.49 -5.44
C ILE A 142 -8.10 14.32 -5.94
N ARG A 143 -8.28 14.20 -7.27
CA ARG A 143 -9.60 14.11 -7.91
C ARG A 143 -10.44 12.95 -7.37
N PHE A 144 -9.81 11.80 -7.13
CA PHE A 144 -10.52 10.59 -6.72
C PHE A 144 -10.41 10.29 -5.23
N GLY A 145 -9.68 11.10 -4.45
CA GLY A 145 -9.34 10.78 -3.06
C GLY A 145 -8.76 9.39 -2.94
N ARG A 146 -7.58 9.16 -3.54
CA ARG A 146 -6.92 7.85 -3.57
C ARG A 146 -5.48 7.95 -3.14
N VAL A 147 -5.12 7.21 -2.09
CA VAL A 147 -3.74 7.13 -1.63
C VAL A 147 -2.86 6.37 -2.63
N SER A 148 -1.55 6.62 -2.56
CA SER A 148 -0.55 5.82 -3.27
C SER A 148 -0.01 4.77 -2.32
N GLY A 149 0.15 3.53 -2.77
CA GLY A 149 0.82 2.47 -1.99
C GLY A 149 2.26 2.78 -1.56
N GLY A 150 2.86 3.86 -2.07
CA GLY A 150 4.21 4.28 -1.74
C GLY A 150 4.36 4.95 -0.37
N LEU A 151 3.43 5.83 0.03
CA LEU A 151 3.46 6.50 1.33
C LEU A 151 2.07 7.03 1.68
N TYR A 152 1.48 6.51 2.75
CA TYR A 152 0.17 6.94 3.27
C TYR A 152 0.06 6.67 4.77
N GLY A 153 -0.91 7.31 5.42
CA GLY A 153 -1.22 7.12 6.83
C GLY A 153 -2.69 6.74 7.02
N LEU A 154 -2.95 5.92 8.04
CA LEU A 154 -4.29 5.59 8.53
C LEU A 154 -4.41 6.05 9.99
N THR A 155 -5.59 6.52 10.39
CA THR A 155 -5.85 6.82 11.79
C THR A 155 -5.96 5.53 12.60
N GLY A 156 -5.58 5.59 13.87
CA GLY A 156 -5.75 4.49 14.81
C GLY A 156 -7.21 4.06 14.96
N LYS A 157 -8.15 5.01 14.88
CA LYS A 157 -9.59 4.72 14.86
C LYS A 157 -9.95 3.82 13.69
N PHE A 158 -9.49 4.14 12.47
CA PHE A 158 -9.79 3.34 11.29
C PHE A 158 -9.11 1.96 11.34
N VAL A 159 -7.85 1.90 11.81
CA VAL A 159 -7.15 0.62 12.03
C VAL A 159 -7.91 -0.25 13.04
N ASN A 160 -8.35 0.32 14.16
CA ASN A 160 -9.15 -0.41 15.16
C ASN A 160 -10.49 -0.88 14.61
N TYR A 161 -11.13 -0.09 13.74
CA TYR A 161 -12.34 -0.50 13.04
C TYR A 161 -12.09 -1.73 12.17
N LEU A 162 -10.99 -1.73 11.40
CA LEU A 162 -10.61 -2.87 10.55
C LEU A 162 -10.33 -4.13 11.38
N ILE A 163 -9.64 -3.99 12.51
CA ILE A 163 -9.36 -5.10 13.44
C ILE A 163 -10.66 -5.65 14.04
N SER A 164 -11.51 -4.78 14.58
CA SER A 164 -12.73 -5.16 15.30
C SER A 164 -13.73 -5.87 14.40
N ASN A 165 -13.79 -5.50 13.12
CA ASN A 165 -14.67 -6.10 12.13
C ASN A 165 -13.97 -7.20 11.30
N GLN A 166 -12.73 -7.57 11.66
CA GLN A 166 -11.93 -8.57 10.96
C GLN A 166 -11.77 -8.32 9.44
N ILE A 167 -11.80 -7.05 9.03
CA ILE A 167 -11.68 -6.65 7.64
C ILE A 167 -10.23 -6.87 7.19
N LYS A 168 -10.07 -7.74 6.19
CA LYS A 168 -8.77 -8.12 5.63
C LYS A 168 -8.77 -7.91 4.13
N ILE A 169 -7.60 -7.54 3.62
CA ILE A 169 -7.34 -7.49 2.18
C ILE A 169 -7.25 -8.93 1.69
N PRO A 170 -7.94 -9.31 0.61
CA PRO A 170 -7.83 -10.66 0.06
C PRO A 170 -6.36 -11.02 -0.22
N ASN A 171 -5.90 -12.18 0.24
CA ASN A 171 -4.54 -12.65 -0.04
C ASN A 171 -4.31 -12.76 -1.55
N GLY A 172 -3.12 -12.37 -2.01
CA GLY A 172 -2.75 -12.30 -3.42
C GLY A 172 -3.28 -11.08 -4.17
N PHE A 173 -4.04 -10.19 -3.51
CA PHE A 173 -4.58 -8.99 -4.14
C PHE A 173 -3.48 -8.01 -4.51
N VAL A 174 -3.54 -7.49 -5.73
CA VAL A 174 -2.58 -6.50 -6.24
C VAL A 174 -3.20 -5.11 -6.17
N GLY A 175 -2.52 -4.13 -5.57
CA GLY A 175 -3.02 -2.75 -5.48
C GLY A 175 -3.93 -2.55 -4.28
N GLU A 176 -3.47 -3.00 -3.12
CA GLU A 176 -4.12 -2.86 -1.83
C GLU A 176 -4.51 -1.42 -1.50
N ASP A 177 -3.73 -0.45 -1.97
CA ASP A 177 -3.96 0.99 -1.82
C ASP A 177 -5.29 1.46 -2.45
N PHE A 178 -5.75 0.81 -3.51
CA PHE A 178 -7.05 1.11 -4.12
C PHE A 178 -8.21 0.67 -3.22
N LEU A 179 -8.13 -0.53 -2.64
CA LEU A 179 -9.15 -1.03 -1.70
C LEU A 179 -9.16 -0.20 -0.42
N LEU A 180 -7.97 0.07 0.13
CA LEU A 180 -7.86 0.89 1.33
C LEU A 180 -8.40 2.30 1.12
N SER A 181 -8.20 2.88 -0.07
CA SER A 181 -8.80 4.17 -0.39
C SER A 181 -10.33 4.08 -0.37
N ALA A 182 -10.91 3.06 -0.99
CA ALA A 182 -12.35 2.84 -1.01
C ALA A 182 -12.91 2.67 0.42
N TRP A 183 -12.31 1.79 1.22
CA TRP A 183 -12.73 1.48 2.59
C TRP A 183 -12.55 2.65 3.56
N ALA A 184 -11.44 3.39 3.46
CA ALA A 184 -11.23 4.57 4.29
C ALA A 184 -12.29 5.64 4.03
N LYS A 185 -12.82 5.71 2.80
CA LYS A 185 -13.92 6.60 2.44
C LYS A 185 -15.30 6.07 2.80
N ASP A 186 -15.40 4.84 3.30
CA ASP A 186 -16.66 4.13 3.56
C ASP A 186 -17.50 3.96 2.27
N LEU A 187 -16.80 3.79 1.15
CA LEU A 187 -17.37 3.62 -0.18
C LEU A 187 -16.85 2.30 -0.73
N TRP A 188 -17.64 1.25 -0.59
CA TRP A 188 -17.19 -0.13 -0.82
C TRP A 188 -17.40 -0.61 -2.25
N GLY A 189 -18.25 0.08 -3.03
CA GLY A 189 -18.44 -0.19 -4.45
C GLY A 189 -17.47 0.57 -5.35
N ASN A 190 -17.76 0.56 -6.64
CA ASN A 190 -16.91 1.19 -7.65
C ASN A 190 -16.80 2.72 -7.46
N GLU A 191 -17.78 3.35 -6.83
CA GLU A 191 -17.74 4.77 -6.43
C GLU A 191 -16.56 5.08 -5.50
N GLY A 192 -16.15 4.13 -4.66
CA GLY A 192 -14.98 4.26 -3.80
C GLY A 192 -13.67 4.44 -4.55
N LEU A 193 -13.62 4.14 -5.85
CA LEU A 193 -12.42 4.28 -6.67
C LEU A 193 -12.32 5.62 -7.39
N TYR A 194 -13.45 6.30 -7.59
CA TYR A 194 -13.57 7.46 -8.48
C TYR A 194 -14.22 8.68 -7.83
N THR A 195 -14.59 8.59 -6.56
CA THR A 195 -15.22 9.68 -5.81
C THR A 195 -14.32 10.10 -4.65
N SER A 196 -13.97 11.39 -4.57
CA SER A 196 -13.32 11.95 -3.39
C SER A 196 -14.27 12.00 -2.20
N ASN A 197 -13.75 11.96 -0.99
CA ASN A 197 -14.55 12.00 0.24
C ASN A 197 -13.69 12.62 1.36
N PRO A 198 -14.24 13.48 2.23
CA PRO A 198 -13.49 14.09 3.34
C PRO A 198 -12.83 13.08 4.29
N LYS A 199 -13.33 11.84 4.34
CA LYS A 199 -12.71 10.74 5.09
C LYS A 199 -11.33 10.31 4.56
N LEU A 200 -10.89 10.78 3.39
CA LEU A 200 -9.55 10.53 2.85
C LEU A 200 -8.95 11.79 2.25
N VAL A 201 -7.79 12.18 2.79
CA VAL A 201 -7.10 13.42 2.47
C VAL A 201 -5.86 13.15 1.64
N ILE A 202 -5.50 14.05 0.73
CA ILE A 202 -4.20 14.05 0.07
C ILE A 202 -3.42 15.28 0.54
N GLU A 203 -2.30 15.09 1.23
CA GLU A 203 -1.44 16.18 1.71
C GLU A 203 -0.32 16.39 0.69
N GLU A 204 -0.50 17.37 -0.19
CA GLU A 204 0.41 17.64 -1.31
C GLU A 204 1.81 18.08 -0.88
N ARG A 205 1.97 18.61 0.33
CA ARG A 205 3.29 18.99 0.86
C ARG A 205 4.03 17.79 1.44
N ALA A 206 3.34 16.70 1.78
CA ALA A 206 3.96 15.44 2.14
C ALA A 206 4.35 14.72 0.84
N THR A 207 5.65 14.57 0.60
CA THR A 207 6.15 13.97 -0.64
C THR A 207 7.08 12.78 -0.42
N PHE A 208 7.22 11.94 -1.44
CA PHE A 208 8.18 10.84 -1.45
C PHE A 208 8.86 10.70 -2.82
N ALA A 209 10.12 10.31 -2.82
CA ALA A 209 10.89 10.00 -4.01
C ALA A 209 11.08 8.48 -4.17
N PHE A 210 11.31 8.02 -5.39
CA PHE A 210 11.63 6.63 -5.70
C PHE A 210 12.57 6.55 -6.90
N ARG A 211 13.24 5.41 -7.08
CA ARG A 211 14.12 5.21 -8.23
C ARG A 211 13.32 5.14 -9.54
N GLN A 212 13.65 6.01 -10.49
CA GLN A 212 13.05 5.94 -11.82
C GLN A 212 13.62 4.78 -12.64
N LEU A 213 12.75 4.05 -13.34
CA LEU A 213 13.14 2.96 -14.23
C LEU A 213 13.62 3.51 -15.58
N SER A 214 14.81 3.10 -16.02
CA SER A 214 15.31 3.40 -17.36
C SER A 214 14.94 2.31 -18.35
N LEU A 215 14.18 2.62 -19.40
CA LEU A 215 13.81 1.62 -20.42
C LEU A 215 15.00 1.12 -21.24
N MET A 216 16.15 1.81 -21.16
CA MET A 216 17.39 1.40 -21.81
C MET A 216 18.13 0.30 -21.03
N ARG A 217 17.82 0.11 -19.75
CA ARG A 217 18.41 -0.96 -18.93
C ARG A 217 17.49 -2.18 -18.98
N LEU A 218 18.02 -3.32 -19.44
CA LEU A 218 17.23 -4.56 -19.59
C LEU A 218 16.50 -4.98 -18.30
N ALA A 219 17.15 -4.87 -17.15
CA ALA A 219 16.56 -5.17 -15.85
C ALA A 219 15.36 -4.26 -15.52
N ASP A 220 15.46 -2.96 -15.83
CA ASP A 220 14.40 -1.99 -15.60
C ASP A 220 13.25 -2.16 -16.61
N ALA A 221 13.55 -2.48 -17.87
CA ALA A 221 12.55 -2.81 -18.89
C ALA A 221 11.73 -4.05 -18.48
N LYS A 222 12.40 -5.11 -18.00
CA LYS A 222 11.76 -6.32 -17.45
C LYS A 222 10.88 -5.99 -16.24
N THR A 223 11.37 -5.13 -15.34
CA THR A 223 10.63 -4.69 -14.14
C THR A 223 9.39 -3.88 -14.52
N TYR A 224 9.54 -2.95 -15.48
CA TYR A 224 8.45 -2.16 -16.02
C TYR A 224 7.38 -3.04 -16.69
N PHE A 225 7.79 -4.02 -17.49
CA PHE A 225 6.87 -4.98 -18.10
C PHE A 225 6.07 -5.77 -17.04
N LYS A 226 6.75 -6.33 -16.04
CA LYS A 226 6.08 -7.02 -14.91
C LYS A 226 5.09 -6.10 -14.19
N ARG A 227 5.43 -4.83 -14.00
CA ARG A 227 4.55 -3.82 -13.39
C ARG A 227 3.30 -3.58 -14.23
N LEU A 228 3.41 -3.49 -15.56
CA LEU A 228 2.24 -3.34 -16.43
C LEU A 228 1.29 -4.56 -16.33
N VAL A 229 1.84 -5.78 -16.32
CA VAL A 229 1.02 -6.99 -16.13
C VAL A 229 0.33 -6.98 -14.76
N ARG A 230 1.04 -6.59 -13.69
CA ARG A 230 0.44 -6.45 -12.34
C ARG A 230 -0.67 -5.40 -12.30
N TYR A 231 -0.51 -4.26 -12.97
CA TYR A 231 -1.57 -3.25 -13.03
C TYR A 231 -2.82 -3.76 -13.74
N ARG A 232 -2.67 -4.51 -14.84
CA ARG A 232 -3.80 -5.16 -15.50
C ARG A 232 -4.44 -6.24 -14.62
N LEU A 233 -3.64 -7.02 -13.89
CA LEU A 233 -4.14 -8.01 -12.95
C LEU A 233 -4.98 -7.35 -11.83
N ARG A 234 -4.48 -6.26 -11.24
CA ARG A 234 -5.24 -5.42 -10.29
C ARG A 234 -6.56 -4.99 -10.91
N ASP A 235 -6.54 -4.41 -12.10
CA ASP A 235 -7.78 -3.85 -12.70
C ASP A 235 -8.87 -4.94 -12.83
N TYR A 236 -8.49 -6.18 -13.17
CA TYR A 236 -9.41 -7.33 -13.19
C TYR A 236 -9.86 -7.76 -11.78
N GLN A 237 -8.92 -7.95 -10.85
CA GLN A 237 -9.22 -8.35 -9.46
C GLN A 237 -10.14 -7.34 -8.78
N LEU A 238 -9.82 -6.05 -8.92
CA LEU A 238 -10.58 -4.94 -8.37
C LEU A 238 -11.97 -4.87 -8.98
N GLY A 239 -12.09 -4.98 -10.32
CA GLY A 239 -13.38 -4.97 -10.98
C GLY A 239 -14.29 -6.12 -10.55
N MET A 240 -13.75 -7.34 -10.39
CA MET A 240 -14.51 -8.49 -9.88
C MET A 240 -14.97 -8.28 -8.43
N LEU A 241 -14.07 -7.77 -7.57
CA LEU A 241 -14.37 -7.55 -6.16
C LEU A 241 -15.41 -6.43 -5.96
N MET A 242 -15.27 -5.31 -6.68
CA MET A 242 -16.24 -4.20 -6.60
C MET A 242 -17.63 -4.64 -7.08
N HIS A 243 -17.69 -5.39 -8.19
CA HIS A 243 -18.96 -5.93 -8.67
C HIS A 243 -19.60 -6.91 -7.68
N TYR A 244 -18.77 -7.71 -6.98
CA TYR A 244 -19.25 -8.59 -5.92
C TYR A 244 -19.87 -7.79 -4.77
N PHE A 245 -19.20 -6.74 -4.28
CA PHE A 245 -19.72 -5.87 -3.22
C PHE A 245 -21.01 -5.14 -3.61
N GLU A 246 -21.10 -4.65 -4.86
CA GLU A 246 -22.33 -4.04 -5.37
C GLU A 246 -23.51 -5.01 -5.41
N SER A 247 -23.24 -6.30 -5.63
CA SER A 247 -24.29 -7.32 -5.83
C SER A 247 -24.69 -8.04 -4.53
N HIS A 248 -23.75 -8.22 -3.59
CA HIS A 248 -23.93 -9.05 -2.39
C HIS A 248 -23.71 -8.28 -1.08
N GLY A 249 -23.35 -7.00 -1.14
CA GLY A 249 -22.97 -6.21 0.04
C GLY A 249 -21.59 -6.59 0.58
N ILE A 250 -21.31 -6.13 1.81
CA ILE A 250 -19.99 -6.24 2.46
C ILE A 250 -19.98 -7.16 3.68
N ASP A 251 -21.08 -7.88 3.92
CA ASP A 251 -21.21 -8.82 5.04
C ASP A 251 -20.17 -9.95 4.95
N TYR A 252 -19.72 -10.24 3.74
CA TYR A 252 -18.65 -11.18 3.46
C TYR A 252 -17.59 -10.56 2.57
N ILE A 253 -16.33 -10.54 3.02
CA ILE A 253 -15.19 -10.11 2.23
C ILE A 253 -14.38 -11.36 1.84
N PRO A 254 -14.17 -11.63 0.54
CA PRO A 254 -13.38 -12.77 0.09
C PRO A 254 -11.98 -12.77 0.72
N LEU A 255 -11.51 -13.94 1.16
CA LEU A 255 -10.24 -14.08 1.87
C LEU A 255 -9.03 -14.17 0.94
N SER A 256 -9.24 -14.49 -0.34
CA SER A 256 -8.17 -14.59 -1.34
C SER A 256 -8.63 -14.23 -2.74
N VAL A 257 -7.68 -13.96 -3.63
CA VAL A 257 -7.97 -13.69 -5.05
C VAL A 257 -8.54 -14.89 -5.78
N GLU A 258 -8.18 -16.11 -5.39
CA GLU A 258 -8.77 -17.33 -5.93
C GLU A 258 -10.26 -17.37 -5.62
N GLU A 259 -10.66 -16.98 -4.41
CA GLU A 259 -12.06 -16.89 -4.04
C GLU A 259 -12.79 -15.80 -4.84
N ILE A 260 -12.18 -14.63 -5.03
CA ILE A 260 -12.72 -13.58 -5.92
C ILE A 260 -12.98 -14.15 -7.32
N TYR A 261 -12.05 -14.93 -7.87
CA TYR A 261 -12.20 -15.52 -9.20
C TYR A 261 -13.32 -16.57 -9.27
N GLN A 262 -13.57 -17.30 -8.18
CA GLN A 262 -14.69 -18.24 -8.11
C GLN A 262 -16.03 -17.50 -8.00
N LEU A 263 -16.12 -16.48 -7.14
CA LEU A 263 -17.33 -15.67 -6.97
C LEU A 263 -17.70 -14.90 -8.23
N ALA A 264 -16.72 -14.52 -9.06
CA ALA A 264 -16.98 -13.90 -10.36
C ALA A 264 -17.68 -14.84 -11.37
N GLY A 265 -17.75 -16.14 -11.11
CA GLY A 265 -18.47 -17.14 -11.91
C GLY A 265 -17.83 -17.50 -13.26
N LYS A 266 -17.10 -16.59 -13.91
CA LYS A 266 -16.30 -16.89 -15.10
C LYS A 266 -14.99 -16.09 -15.15
N PRO A 267 -13.88 -16.69 -15.61
CA PRO A 267 -12.65 -15.94 -15.81
C PRO A 267 -12.78 -15.02 -17.04
N PRO A 268 -12.00 -13.92 -17.08
CA PRO A 268 -12.03 -12.98 -18.19
C PRO A 268 -11.63 -13.66 -19.51
N GLY A 269 -12.21 -13.18 -20.61
CA GLY A 269 -11.89 -13.64 -21.96
C GLY A 269 -10.62 -13.02 -22.53
N TYR A 270 -10.04 -13.66 -23.54
CA TYR A 270 -9.00 -13.04 -24.35
C TYR A 270 -9.66 -12.16 -25.41
N TYR A 271 -9.46 -10.85 -25.32
CA TYR A 271 -9.97 -9.90 -26.29
C TYR A 271 -8.83 -9.05 -26.84
N TRP A 272 -8.91 -8.69 -28.12
CA TRP A 272 -8.02 -7.68 -28.67
C TRP A 272 -8.44 -6.30 -28.18
N ARG A 273 -7.52 -5.58 -27.52
CA ARG A 273 -7.75 -4.23 -26.93
C ARG A 273 -6.71 -3.21 -27.42
N GLY A 274 -6.09 -3.46 -28.57
CA GLY A 274 -5.05 -2.61 -29.14
C GLY A 274 -3.65 -2.91 -28.60
N LYS A 275 -2.79 -1.89 -28.50
CA LYS A 275 -1.35 -2.05 -28.23
C LYS A 275 -1.01 -2.72 -26.89
N SER A 276 -1.91 -2.67 -25.91
CA SER A 276 -1.74 -3.29 -24.59
C SER A 276 -2.20 -4.75 -24.53
N THR A 277 -2.74 -5.31 -25.63
CA THR A 277 -3.30 -6.67 -25.68
C THR A 277 -2.36 -7.75 -25.13
N PRO A 278 -1.05 -7.78 -25.46
CA PRO A 278 -0.17 -8.83 -24.92
C PRO A 278 -0.06 -8.81 -23.39
N ILE A 279 -0.05 -7.61 -22.79
CA ILE A 279 0.00 -7.42 -21.34
C ILE A 279 -1.32 -7.88 -20.71
N ASP A 280 -2.45 -7.53 -21.34
CA ASP A 280 -3.78 -7.92 -20.90
C ASP A 280 -3.96 -9.45 -20.94
N TRP A 281 -3.56 -10.09 -22.03
CA TRP A 281 -3.61 -11.55 -22.16
C TRP A 281 -2.75 -12.26 -21.12
N LEU A 282 -1.58 -11.73 -20.76
CA LEU A 282 -0.78 -12.30 -19.68
C LEU A 282 -1.47 -12.20 -18.32
N ALA A 283 -2.17 -11.11 -18.03
CA ALA A 283 -2.98 -10.98 -16.82
C ALA A 283 -4.15 -11.99 -16.84
N VAL A 284 -4.89 -12.08 -17.94
CA VAL A 284 -5.99 -13.05 -18.13
C VAL A 284 -5.49 -14.50 -18.01
N PHE A 285 -4.34 -14.81 -18.57
CA PHE A 285 -3.71 -16.13 -18.46
C PHE A 285 -3.42 -16.49 -17.00
N LYS A 286 -2.84 -15.57 -16.22
CA LYS A 286 -2.59 -15.78 -14.79
C LYS A 286 -3.88 -16.04 -14.01
N ILE A 287 -4.92 -15.24 -14.25
CA ILE A 287 -6.23 -15.43 -13.61
C ILE A 287 -6.79 -16.81 -13.97
N ARG A 288 -6.73 -17.20 -15.25
CA ARG A 288 -7.22 -18.50 -15.73
C ARG A 288 -6.43 -19.67 -15.16
N GLN A 289 -5.12 -19.54 -14.97
CA GLN A 289 -4.32 -20.58 -14.33
C GLN A 289 -4.71 -20.74 -12.86
N ALA A 290 -4.83 -19.65 -12.11
CA ALA A 290 -5.28 -19.68 -10.72
C ALA A 290 -6.71 -20.24 -10.58
N TRP A 291 -7.57 -19.95 -11.55
CA TRP A 291 -8.95 -20.46 -11.60
C TRP A 291 -9.02 -21.98 -11.87
N ARG A 292 -8.11 -22.52 -12.70
CA ARG A 292 -8.03 -23.96 -13.04
C ARG A 292 -7.24 -24.81 -12.04
N GLY A 293 -6.44 -24.20 -11.17
CA GLY A 293 -5.54 -24.89 -10.23
C GLY A 293 -6.23 -25.49 -9.00
N LYS A 294 -7.52 -25.84 -9.10
CA LYS A 294 -8.28 -26.59 -8.10
C LYS A 294 -8.82 -27.86 -8.73
#